data_AF-A0A7M3UQ66-F1
#
_entry.id   AF-A0A7M3UQ66-F1
#
_cell.length_a   1.000
_cell.length_b   1.000
_cell.length_c   1.000
_cell.angle_alpha   90.00
_cell.angle_beta   90.00
_cell.angle_gamma   90.00
#
_symmetry.space_group_name_H-M   'P 1'
#
loop_
_entity.id
_entity.type
_entity.pdbx_description
1 polymer ?
#
loop_
_entity_poly.entity_id
_entity_poly.type
_entity_poly.pdbx_seq_one_letter_code
_entity_poly.pdbx_strand_id
1 'polypeptide(L)' 'RRYQKSTELLIRKLPFQRLVREIAQDFKTDLRFQSSAVMALQEASEAYLVGLFEDTNLCAIHAKRVTIMPKD' A
#
# COMPACT_ATOMS: atom_id res chain seq x y z
N ARG A 1 18.83 0.36 -5.37
CA ARG A 1 18.34 -0.92 -4.81
C ARG A 1 18.31 -0.94 -3.27
N ARG A 2 17.98 0.17 -2.59
CA ARG A 2 17.89 0.21 -1.11
C ARG A 2 16.62 -0.48 -0.63
N TYR A 3 15.46 0.01 -1.10
CA TYR A 3 14.14 -0.51 -0.72
C TYR A 3 13.87 -1.95 -1.16
N GLN A 4 14.48 -2.39 -2.27
CA GLN A 4 14.42 -3.79 -2.72
C GLN A 4 15.19 -4.77 -1.81
N LYS A 5 16.07 -4.28 -0.93
CA LYS A 5 16.87 -5.13 -0.02
C LYS A 5 16.33 -5.14 1.41
N SER A 6 15.43 -4.24 1.75
CA SER A 6 14.84 -4.10 3.07
C SER A 6 13.42 -4.65 3.09
N THR A 7 12.94 -5.06 4.26
CA THR A 7 11.56 -5.48 4.50
C THR A 7 10.81 -4.52 5.43
N GLU A 8 11.40 -3.35 5.70
CA GLU A 8 10.76 -2.32 6.52
C GLU A 8 9.53 -1.75 5.79
N LEU A 9 8.46 -1.52 6.55
CA LEU A 9 7.27 -0.84 6.06
C LEU A 9 7.61 0.60 5.65
N LEU A 10 7.20 0.97 4.43
CA LEU A 10 7.51 2.24 3.80
C LEU A 10 6.47 3.32 4.13
N ILE A 11 5.22 2.93 4.43
CA ILE A 11 4.16 3.86 4.81
C ILE A 11 4.28 4.16 6.31
N ARG A 12 4.14 5.44 6.67
CA ARG A 12 4.14 5.84 8.09
C ARG A 12 2.93 5.23 8.81
N LYS A 13 3.18 4.56 9.93
CA LYS A 13 2.15 3.84 10.71
C LYS A 13 0.96 4.71 11.15
N LEU A 14 1.21 5.92 11.65
CA LEU A 14 0.14 6.78 12.18
C LEU A 14 -0.85 7.25 11.09
N PRO A 15 -0.42 7.78 9.92
CA PRO A 15 -1.31 8.04 8.80
C PRO A 15 -2.08 6.80 8.32
N PHE A 16 -1.40 5.65 8.18
CA PHE A 16 -2.05 4.41 7.75
C PHE A 16 -3.15 3.98 8.72
N GLN A 17 -2.87 4.01 10.04
CA GLN A 17 -3.85 3.71 11.07
C GLN A 17 -5.06 4.66 11.05
N ARG A 18 -4.85 5.96 10.77
CA ARG A 18 -5.96 6.92 10.64
C ARG A 18 -6.84 6.57 9.44
N LEU A 19 -6.24 6.26 8.30
CA LEU A 19 -6.98 5.84 7.10
C LEU A 19 -7.78 4.55 7.32
N VAL A 20 -7.20 3.54 7.98
CA VAL A 20 -7.91 2.30 8.32
C VAL A 20 -9.15 2.59 9.17
N ARG A 21 -9.04 3.50 10.15
CA ARG A 21 -10.16 3.87 11.02
C ARG A 21 -11.21 4.71 10.29
N GLU A 22 -10.79 5.61 9.43
CA GLU A 22 -11.68 6.41 8.58
C GLU A 22 -12.56 5.51 7.71
N ILE A 23 -11.95 4.59 6.96
CA ILE A 23 -12.68 3.64 6.11
C ILE A 23 -13.59 2.73 6.94
N ALA A 24 -13.11 2.22 8.09
CA ALA A 24 -13.89 1.33 8.93
C ALA A 24 -15.13 1.99 9.55
N GLN A 25 -15.06 3.30 9.82
CA GLN A 25 -16.15 4.08 10.37
C GLN A 25 -17.37 4.11 9.44
N ASP A 26 -17.15 4.07 8.12
CA ASP A 26 -18.22 4.03 7.11
C ASP A 26 -19.02 2.72 7.16
N PHE A 27 -18.43 1.64 7.69
CA PHE A 27 -19.10 0.35 7.82
C PHE A 27 -19.75 0.15 9.19
N LYS A 28 -19.03 0.53 10.26
CA LYS A 28 -19.54 0.41 11.63
C LYS A 28 -18.80 1.38 12.55
N THR A 29 -19.58 2.19 13.27
CA THR A 29 -19.06 3.09 14.29
C THR A 29 -18.51 2.32 15.49
N ASP A 30 -17.54 2.91 16.19
CA ASP A 30 -16.96 2.41 17.45
C ASP A 30 -16.22 1.06 17.36
N LEU A 31 -15.75 0.70 16.16
CA LEU A 31 -14.86 -0.44 15.99
C LEU A 31 -13.51 -0.25 16.69
N ARG A 32 -13.09 -1.28 17.41
CA ARG A 32 -11.75 -1.37 18.01
C ARG A 32 -10.89 -2.31 17.18
N PHE A 33 -9.64 -1.89 16.94
CA PHE A 33 -8.66 -2.67 16.20
C PHE A 33 -7.57 -3.16 17.16
N GLN A 34 -7.24 -4.44 17.02
CA GLN A 34 -6.02 -4.98 17.61
C GLN A 34 -4.80 -4.37 16.91
N SER A 35 -3.69 -4.18 17.63
CA SER A 35 -2.44 -3.65 17.05
C SER A 35 -1.92 -4.53 15.90
N SER A 36 -1.99 -5.85 16.05
CA SER A 36 -1.60 -6.82 15.01
C SER A 36 -2.51 -6.75 13.77
N ALA A 37 -3.79 -6.43 13.93
CA ALA A 37 -4.71 -6.31 12.79
C ALA A 37 -4.33 -5.12 11.90
N VAL A 38 -3.98 -3.98 12.48
CA VAL A 38 -3.51 -2.81 11.72
C VAL A 38 -2.18 -3.11 11.02
N MET A 39 -1.27 -3.83 11.68
CA MET A 39 0.00 -4.25 11.08
C MET A 39 -0.22 -5.21 9.90
N ALA A 40 -1.10 -6.20 10.04
CA ALA A 40 -1.43 -7.13 8.96
C ALA A 40 -2.05 -6.43 7.75
N LEU A 41 -2.95 -5.46 7.99
CA LEU A 41 -3.51 -4.62 6.92
C LEU A 41 -2.41 -3.82 6.20
N GLN A 42 -1.44 -3.29 6.95
CA GLN A 42 -0.34 -2.52 6.36
C GLN A 42 0.59 -3.39 5.52
N GLU A 43 1.00 -4.55 6.05
CA GLU A 43 1.84 -5.51 5.33
C GLU A 43 1.19 -5.96 4.01
N ALA A 44 -0.09 -6.33 4.05
CA ALA A 44 -0.82 -6.74 2.86
C ALA A 44 -0.97 -5.60 1.84
N SER A 45 -1.27 -4.38 2.31
CA SER A 45 -1.45 -3.21 1.44
C SER A 45 -0.15 -2.82 0.73
N GLU A 46 0.97 -2.79 1.46
CA GLU A 46 2.27 -2.47 0.87
C GLU A 46 2.73 -3.56 -0.11
N ALA A 47 2.56 -4.84 0.23
CA ALA A 47 2.87 -5.93 -0.69
C ALA A 47 2.05 -5.86 -1.99
N TYR A 48 0.75 -5.57 -1.87
CA TYR A 48 -0.13 -5.38 -3.03
C TYR A 48 0.32 -4.21 -3.91
N LEU A 49 0.59 -3.04 -3.31
CA LEU A 49 1.01 -1.86 -4.06
C LEU A 49 2.36 -2.05 -4.75
N VAL A 50 3.30 -2.75 -4.11
CA VAL A 50 4.60 -3.07 -4.73
C VAL A 50 4.40 -3.95 -5.96
N GLY A 51 3.63 -5.04 -5.85
CA GLY A 51 3.34 -5.91 -7.00
C GLY A 51 2.61 -5.17 -8.12
N LEU A 52 1.63 -4.33 -7.77
CA LEU A 52 0.93 -3.49 -8.75
C LEU A 52 1.89 -2.54 -9.48
N PHE A 53 2.81 -1.88 -8.76
CA PHE A 53 3.79 -0.99 -9.39
C PHE A 53 4.83 -1.72 -10.24
N GLU A 54 5.17 -2.97 -9.91
CA GLU A 54 5.99 -3.82 -10.78
C GLU A 54 5.30 -4.03 -12.14
N ASP A 55 4.01 -4.39 -12.13
CA ASP A 55 3.20 -4.60 -13.33
C ASP A 55 2.95 -3.30 -14.11
N THR A 56 2.60 -2.20 -13.43
CA THR A 56 2.43 -0.87 -14.03
C THR A 56 3.72 -0.43 -14.73
N ASN A 57 4.89 -0.70 -14.13
CA ASN A 57 6.17 -0.38 -14.76
C ASN A 57 6.42 -1.24 -16.01
N LEU A 58 6.02 -2.52 -16.02
CA LEU A 58 6.06 -3.35 -17.23
C LEU A 58 5.16 -2.78 -18.34
N CYS A 59 3.98 -2.27 -18.01
CA CYS A 59 3.07 -1.63 -18.96
C CYS A 59 3.64 -0.32 -19.53
N ALA A 60 4.28 0.51 -18.70
CA ALA A 60 4.98 1.71 -19.16
C ALA A 60 6.13 1.37 -20.13
N ILE A 61 6.94 0.33 -19.82
CA ILE A 61 8.02 -0.16 -20.68
C ILE A 61 7.46 -0.70 -22.00
N HIS A 62 6.35 -1.46 -21.96
CA HIS A 62 5.66 -1.93 -23.17
C HIS A 62 5.25 -0.77 -24.08
N ALA A 63 4.82 0.34 -23.50
CA ALA A 63 4.49 1.58 -24.19
C ALA A 63 5.70 2.49 -24.51
N LYS A 64 6.94 1.99 -24.40
CA LYS A 64 8.20 2.71 -24.65
C LYS A 64 8.38 3.97 -23.79
N ARG A 65 7.87 3.96 -22.56
CA ARG A 65 8.02 5.03 -21.57
C ARG A 65 8.76 4.55 -20.33
N VAL A 66 9.30 5.51 -19.58
CA VAL A 66 9.91 5.27 -18.26
C VAL A 66 9.01 5.83 -17.13
N THR A 67 8.27 6.90 -17.42
CA THR A 67 7.30 7.47 -16.48
C THR A 67 5.99 6.69 -16.53
N ILE A 68 5.61 6.10 -15.39
CA ILE A 68 4.30 5.48 -15.20
C ILE A 68 3.18 6.52 -15.19
N MET A 69 2.01 6.13 -15.69
CA MET A 69 0.81 6.95 -15.82
C MET A 69 -0.41 6.16 -15.34
N PRO A 70 -1.52 6.81 -14.95
CA PRO A 70 -2.74 6.12 -14.48
C PRO A 70 -3.38 5.14 -15.48
N LYS A 71 -2.97 5.14 -16.74
CA LYS A 71 -3.46 4.25 -17.81
C LYS A 71 -2.62 2.98 -17.99
N ASP A 72 -1.48 2.92 -17.31
CA ASP A 72 -0.55 1.78 -17.32
C ASP A 72 -1.03 0.72 -16.33
#